data_AF-A0ABD6FLG0-F1
#
_entry.id   AF-A0ABD6FLG0-F1
#
_cell.length_a   1.000
_cell.length_b   1.000
_cell.length_c   1.000
_cell.angle_alpha   90.00
_cell.angle_beta   90.00
_cell.angle_gamma   90.00
#
_symmetry.space_group_name_H-M   'P 1'
#
loop_
_entity.id
_entity.type
_entity.pdbx_description
1 polymer ?
#
loop_
_entity_poly.entity_id
_entity_poly.type
_entity_poly.pdbx_seq_one_letter_code
_entity_poly.pdbx_strand_id
1 'polypeptide(L)'
;MRRKGKLTLAVAVALAAIGVAVPAVGEPAAAPATQCKNVEVPVKVGTQSGAISGTLCVPDGATTVQLLVPGYTYDRTYWQMPYKPDTYSYVRAANKAGYATLAIDPMGSGASIKPVSVFSTFQASVKTVHKVVRALRSGQLGHKFSKVVGVGHSLGSLTISSAAGQFKDIDALVTTGFTHTIEVAGGPIKVIGRNYSAIFDPKFAGSGLDPLYVTSIPGSRKNFYNAANVDPEIIALDEKHKTTKTLVDLVTGA
;
A
#
# COMPACT_ATOMS: atom_id res chain seq x y z
N MET A 1 66.02 -39.99 -66.92
CA MET A 1 64.59 -39.69 -66.62
C MET A 1 64.52 -38.87 -65.33
N ARG A 2 64.19 -37.58 -65.44
CA ARG A 2 64.08 -36.63 -64.30
C ARG A 2 62.70 -36.77 -63.64
N ARG A 3 62.65 -37.11 -62.34
CA ARG A 3 61.43 -37.04 -61.51
C ARG A 3 61.48 -35.77 -60.66
N LYS A 4 60.49 -34.88 -60.83
CA LYS A 4 60.28 -33.67 -60.04
C LYS A 4 59.54 -34.03 -58.74
N GLY A 5 60.16 -33.77 -57.58
CA GLY A 5 59.49 -33.81 -56.28
C GLY A 5 58.80 -32.47 -56.00
N LYS A 6 57.52 -32.52 -55.60
CA LYS A 6 56.71 -31.33 -55.26
C LYS A 6 56.98 -30.94 -53.80
N LEU A 7 57.35 -29.68 -53.58
CA LEU A 7 57.50 -29.05 -52.27
C LEU A 7 56.11 -28.59 -51.79
N THR A 8 55.67 -29.03 -50.61
CA THR A 8 54.41 -28.60 -49.99
C THR A 8 54.74 -27.59 -48.89
N LEU A 9 54.25 -26.36 -49.02
CA LEU A 9 54.44 -25.26 -48.08
C LEU A 9 53.29 -25.28 -47.07
N ALA A 10 53.58 -25.49 -45.79
CA ALA A 10 52.61 -25.37 -44.71
C ALA A 10 52.57 -23.92 -44.20
N VAL A 11 51.42 -23.27 -44.28
CA VAL A 11 51.18 -21.92 -43.74
C VAL A 11 50.61 -22.07 -42.34
N ALA A 12 51.32 -21.56 -41.33
CA ALA A 12 50.83 -21.44 -39.96
C ALA A 12 50.03 -20.13 -39.81
N VAL A 13 48.76 -20.22 -39.42
CA VAL A 13 47.92 -19.06 -39.09
C VAL A 13 48.01 -18.80 -37.59
N ALA A 14 48.62 -17.67 -37.21
CA ALA A 14 48.62 -17.18 -35.84
C ALA A 14 47.36 -16.33 -35.60
N LEU A 15 46.47 -16.78 -34.72
CA LEU A 15 45.31 -16.03 -34.26
C LEU A 15 45.73 -15.09 -33.11
N ALA A 16 45.81 -13.79 -33.39
CA ALA A 16 45.96 -12.76 -32.37
C ALA A 16 44.59 -12.44 -31.75
N ALA A 17 44.39 -12.80 -30.49
CA ALA A 17 43.20 -12.43 -29.73
C ALA A 17 43.33 -10.97 -29.23
N ILE A 18 42.57 -10.06 -29.82
CA ILE A 18 42.43 -8.68 -29.34
C ILE A 18 41.42 -8.71 -28.19
N GLY A 19 41.91 -8.63 -26.95
CA GLY A 19 41.06 -8.49 -25.77
C GLY A 19 40.49 -7.08 -25.69
N VAL A 20 39.18 -6.94 -25.86
CA VAL A 20 38.47 -5.68 -25.58
C VAL A 20 38.21 -5.61 -24.08
N ALA A 21 38.86 -4.68 -23.39
CA ALA A 21 38.60 -4.42 -21.98
C ALA A 21 37.21 -3.76 -21.85
N VAL A 22 36.26 -4.49 -21.28
CA VAL A 22 34.95 -3.95 -20.90
C VAL A 22 35.16 -3.11 -19.63
N PRO A 23 34.75 -1.83 -19.59
CA PRO A 23 34.85 -1.05 -18.37
C PRO A 23 33.94 -1.67 -17.30
N ALA A 24 34.49 -1.90 -16.11
CA ALA A 24 33.72 -2.35 -14.97
C ALA A 24 32.66 -1.29 -14.64
N VAL A 25 31.39 -1.63 -14.89
CA VAL A 25 30.27 -0.85 -14.37
C VAL A 25 30.29 -1.04 -12.86
N GLY A 26 30.67 0.01 -12.13
CA GLY A 26 30.63 -0.01 -10.67
C GLY A 26 29.25 -0.40 -10.17
N GLU A 27 29.20 -1.30 -9.19
CA GLU A 27 27.97 -1.62 -8.48
C GLU A 27 27.31 -0.33 -8.01
N PRO A 28 26.01 -0.11 -8.25
CA PRO A 28 25.34 1.09 -7.78
C PRO A 28 25.56 1.19 -6.28
N ALA A 29 26.01 2.36 -5.82
CA ALA A 29 26.20 2.65 -4.41
C ALA A 29 24.95 2.19 -3.65
N ALA A 30 25.16 1.42 -2.57
CA ALA A 30 24.07 0.92 -1.74
C ALA A 30 23.11 2.07 -1.44
N ALA A 31 21.83 1.89 -1.82
CA ALA A 31 20.83 2.91 -1.59
C ALA A 31 20.84 3.26 -0.09
N PRO A 32 20.88 4.56 0.27
CA PRO A 32 20.88 4.95 1.67
C PRO A 32 19.73 4.28 2.42
N ALA A 33 20.00 3.87 3.66
CA ALA A 33 19.06 3.11 4.46
C ALA A 33 17.78 3.92 4.68
N THR A 34 16.66 3.47 4.12
CA THR A 34 15.35 4.08 4.35
C THR A 34 15.00 3.97 5.83
N GLN A 35 14.77 5.10 6.49
CA GLN A 35 14.37 5.12 7.89
C GLN A 35 12.87 4.96 8.00
N CYS A 36 12.41 3.90 8.67
CA CYS A 36 11.00 3.65 8.94
C CYS A 36 10.70 3.80 10.43
N LYS A 37 9.62 4.50 10.77
CA LYS A 37 9.12 4.62 12.14
C LYS A 37 7.60 4.57 12.18
N ASN A 38 7.07 4.02 13.26
CA ASN A 38 5.64 4.15 13.54
C ASN A 38 5.33 5.58 13.97
N VAL A 39 4.19 6.09 13.49
CA VAL A 39 3.70 7.44 13.74
C VAL A 39 2.23 7.41 14.10
N GLU A 40 1.80 8.43 14.83
CA GLU A 40 0.42 8.62 15.21
C GLU A 40 0.01 10.07 14.96
N VAL A 41 -1.14 10.26 14.31
CA VAL A 41 -1.74 11.57 14.07
C VAL A 41 -2.97 11.70 14.97
N PRO A 42 -2.96 12.58 15.98
CA PRO A 42 -4.11 12.78 16.85
C PRO A 42 -5.34 13.25 16.08
N VAL A 43 -6.48 12.60 16.34
CA VAL A 43 -7.78 12.93 15.74
C VAL A 43 -8.88 12.89 16.78
N LYS A 44 -10.00 13.56 16.48
CA LYS A 44 -11.23 13.50 17.26
C LYS A 44 -12.38 13.12 16.34
N VAL A 45 -13.18 12.15 16.76
CA VAL A 45 -14.32 11.60 16.00
C VAL A 45 -15.54 11.56 16.92
N GLY A 46 -16.53 12.39 16.63
CA GLY A 46 -17.58 12.71 17.61
C GLY A 46 -16.96 13.31 18.88
N THR A 47 -17.23 12.70 20.02
CA THR A 47 -16.64 13.09 21.32
C THR A 47 -15.35 12.32 21.66
N GLN A 48 -14.97 11.31 20.87
CA GLN A 48 -13.87 10.40 21.17
C GLN A 48 -12.56 10.92 20.58
N SER A 49 -11.48 10.83 21.38
CA SER A 49 -10.12 11.15 20.96
C SER A 49 -9.32 9.87 20.75
N GLY A 50 -8.38 9.92 19.82
CA GLY A 50 -7.46 8.82 19.54
C GLY A 50 -6.50 9.24 18.44
N ALA A 51 -5.94 8.26 17.72
CA ALA A 51 -5.00 8.53 16.65
C ALA A 51 -5.31 7.75 15.38
N ILE A 52 -4.84 8.30 14.26
CA ILE A 52 -4.56 7.51 13.06
C ILE A 52 -3.11 7.05 13.16
N SER A 53 -2.93 5.74 13.29
CA SER A 53 -1.62 5.11 13.36
C SER A 53 -1.13 4.78 11.95
N GLY A 54 0.17 4.92 11.71
CA GLY A 54 0.80 4.62 10.42
C GLY A 54 2.29 4.30 10.55
N THR A 55 2.89 3.86 9.46
CA THR A 55 4.34 3.65 9.36
C THR A 55 4.88 4.60 8.30
N LEU A 56 5.70 5.56 8.74
CA LEU A 56 6.38 6.54 7.89
C LEU A 56 7.77 6.01 7.55
N CYS A 57 8.04 5.81 6.27
CA CYS A 57 9.35 5.45 5.75
C CYS A 57 9.87 6.60 4.88
N VAL A 58 11.09 7.05 5.15
CA VAL A 58 11.71 8.21 4.49
C VAL A 58 13.08 7.80 3.95
N PRO A 59 13.22 7.64 2.62
CA PRO A 59 14.51 7.57 1.98
C PRO A 59 15.25 8.91 2.08
N ASP A 60 16.57 8.89 2.06
CA ASP A 60 17.37 10.11 2.09
C ASP A 60 17.03 11.05 0.93
N GLY A 61 16.89 12.34 1.23
CA GLY A 61 16.54 13.36 0.25
C GLY A 61 15.08 13.36 -0.23
N ALA A 62 14.22 12.48 0.28
CA ALA A 62 12.81 12.45 -0.12
C ALA A 62 12.06 13.73 0.28
N THR A 63 11.55 14.46 -0.71
CA THR A 63 10.71 15.66 -0.52
C THR A 63 9.23 15.43 -0.85
N THR A 64 8.93 14.28 -1.47
CA THR A 64 7.59 13.83 -1.84
C THR A 64 7.23 12.60 -1.03
N VAL A 65 6.03 12.59 -0.44
CA VAL A 65 5.48 11.45 0.29
C VAL A 65 4.24 10.90 -0.40
N GLN A 66 4.10 9.58 -0.41
CA GLN A 66 2.90 8.88 -0.82
C GLN A 66 2.13 8.44 0.43
N LEU A 67 0.94 9.03 0.66
CA LEU A 67 0.01 8.62 1.71
C LEU A 67 -0.80 7.43 1.20
N LEU A 68 -0.56 6.24 1.78
CA LEU A 68 -1.14 4.99 1.32
C LEU A 68 -2.35 4.62 2.19
N VAL A 69 -3.54 4.61 1.58
CA VAL A 69 -4.83 4.36 2.24
C VAL A 69 -5.43 3.05 1.70
N PRO A 70 -5.48 1.98 2.51
CA PRO A 70 -5.97 0.68 2.07
C PRO A 70 -7.51 0.66 1.96
N GLY A 71 -8.04 -0.45 1.44
CA GLY A 71 -9.48 -0.65 1.23
C GLY A 71 -10.28 -1.00 2.50
N TYR A 72 -11.57 -1.21 2.32
CA TYR A 72 -12.49 -1.63 3.39
C TYR A 72 -12.03 -2.95 4.02
N THR A 73 -11.98 -3.02 5.36
CA THR A 73 -11.48 -4.17 6.14
C THR A 73 -10.00 -4.53 5.94
N TYR A 74 -9.20 -3.62 5.40
CA TYR A 74 -7.74 -3.69 5.37
C TYR A 74 -7.12 -2.65 6.32
N ASP A 75 -5.87 -2.89 6.70
CA ASP A 75 -5.00 -1.96 7.43
C ASP A 75 -3.72 -1.69 6.61
N ARG A 76 -2.72 -1.02 7.19
CA ARG A 76 -1.50 -0.65 6.46
C ARG A 76 -0.77 -1.85 5.84
N THR A 77 -0.91 -3.06 6.38
CA THR A 77 -0.21 -4.27 5.90
C THR A 77 -0.50 -4.57 4.43
N TYR A 78 -1.65 -4.15 3.90
CA TYR A 78 -1.97 -4.20 2.47
C TYR A 78 -0.86 -3.57 1.59
N TRP A 79 -0.27 -2.45 2.05
CA TRP A 79 0.77 -1.73 1.31
C TRP A 79 2.19 -2.18 1.65
N GLN A 80 2.37 -2.89 2.77
CA GLN A 80 3.68 -3.28 3.31
C GLN A 80 3.75 -4.75 3.67
N MET A 81 3.24 -5.62 2.79
CA MET A 81 3.22 -7.06 2.99
C MET A 81 4.63 -7.59 3.31
N PRO A 82 4.85 -8.22 4.49
CA PRO A 82 6.19 -8.67 4.89
C PRO A 82 6.65 -9.92 4.15
N TYR A 83 5.72 -10.71 3.59
CA TYR A 83 6.04 -11.88 2.78
C TYR A 83 6.53 -11.48 1.40
N LYS A 84 7.72 -11.98 1.02
CA LYS A 84 8.44 -11.63 -0.23
C LYS A 84 8.33 -10.12 -0.53
N PRO A 85 8.87 -9.26 0.35
CA PRO A 85 8.56 -7.83 0.32
C PRO A 85 9.12 -7.14 -0.94
N ASP A 86 10.13 -7.71 -1.59
CA ASP A 86 10.61 -7.26 -2.91
C ASP A 86 9.57 -7.41 -4.02
N THR A 87 8.58 -8.28 -3.83
CA THR A 87 7.49 -8.56 -4.78
C THR A 87 6.17 -7.91 -4.34
N TYR A 88 5.82 -7.99 -3.06
CA TYR A 88 4.47 -7.63 -2.58
C TYR A 88 4.41 -6.37 -1.71
N SER A 89 5.54 -5.72 -1.40
CA SER A 89 5.53 -4.45 -0.65
C SER A 89 5.60 -3.25 -1.59
N TYR A 90 4.46 -2.57 -1.76
CA TYR A 90 4.41 -1.28 -2.43
C TYR A 90 5.31 -0.26 -1.74
N VAL A 91 5.33 -0.25 -0.40
CA VAL A 91 6.22 0.61 0.40
C VAL A 91 7.69 0.41 0.00
N ARG A 92 8.16 -0.84 -0.11
CA ARG A 92 9.55 -1.13 -0.51
C ARG A 92 9.82 -0.66 -1.94
N ALA A 93 8.89 -0.86 -2.86
CA ALA A 93 9.03 -0.40 -4.24
C ALA A 93 9.10 1.14 -4.36
N ALA A 94 8.19 1.85 -3.67
CA ALA A 94 8.16 3.31 -3.67
C ALA A 94 9.41 3.92 -3.01
N ASN A 95 9.86 3.35 -1.90
CA ASN A 95 11.08 3.79 -1.21
C ASN A 95 12.34 3.58 -2.07
N LYS A 96 12.46 2.42 -2.77
CA LYS A 96 13.54 2.18 -3.75
C LYS A 96 13.53 3.20 -4.89
N ALA A 97 12.36 3.72 -5.24
CA ALA A 97 12.19 4.77 -6.24
C ALA A 97 12.40 6.20 -5.69
N GLY A 98 12.82 6.35 -4.43
CA GLY A 98 13.13 7.65 -3.81
C GLY A 98 11.93 8.42 -3.25
N TYR A 99 10.75 7.79 -3.18
CA TYR A 99 9.57 8.40 -2.55
C TYR A 99 9.48 7.99 -1.08
N ALA A 100 9.18 8.94 -0.20
CA ALA A 100 8.73 8.59 1.13
C ALA A 100 7.32 7.98 1.07
N THR A 101 6.98 7.14 2.04
CA THR A 101 5.64 6.56 2.17
C THR A 101 5.12 6.68 3.58
N LEU A 102 3.84 6.98 3.74
CA LEU A 102 3.10 6.80 4.98
C LEU A 102 1.95 5.83 4.73
N ALA A 103 2.11 4.56 5.14
CA ALA A 103 1.01 3.59 5.13
C ALA A 103 0.23 3.68 6.44
N ILE A 104 -1.07 3.98 6.37
CA ILE A 104 -1.91 4.17 7.56
C ILE A 104 -2.86 3.00 7.79
N ASP A 105 -3.20 2.78 9.05
CA ASP A 105 -4.44 2.07 9.38
C ASP A 105 -5.57 3.11 9.35
N PRO A 106 -6.59 2.97 8.49
CA PRO A 106 -7.70 3.91 8.48
C PRO A 106 -8.46 3.91 9.82
N MET A 107 -9.22 4.96 10.11
CA MET A 107 -10.15 4.98 11.24
C MET A 107 -11.01 3.71 11.26
N GLY A 108 -11.13 3.04 12.40
CA GLY A 108 -11.88 1.77 12.53
C GLY A 108 -11.08 0.50 12.20
N SER A 109 -9.85 0.63 11.69
CA SER A 109 -8.96 -0.46 11.28
C SER A 109 -7.67 -0.49 12.11
N GLY A 110 -7.02 -1.67 12.19
CA GLY A 110 -5.63 -1.82 12.66
C GLY A 110 -5.41 -1.25 14.06
N ALA A 111 -4.35 -0.47 14.24
CA ALA A 111 -4.04 0.21 15.51
C ALA A 111 -4.75 1.56 15.68
N SER A 112 -5.39 2.09 14.63
CA SER A 112 -6.09 3.38 14.69
C SER A 112 -7.31 3.34 15.58
N ILE A 113 -7.77 4.55 15.97
CA ILE A 113 -8.99 4.79 16.74
C ILE A 113 -10.16 4.00 16.13
N LYS A 114 -10.93 3.35 17.01
CA LYS A 114 -12.19 2.66 16.68
C LYS A 114 -13.33 3.35 17.43
N PRO A 115 -13.84 4.49 16.92
CA PRO A 115 -14.93 5.19 17.59
C PRO A 115 -16.21 4.36 17.52
N VAL A 116 -17.15 4.56 18.46
CA VAL A 116 -18.53 4.03 18.33
C VAL A 116 -19.03 4.22 16.89
N SER A 117 -19.54 3.15 16.29
CA SER A 117 -19.75 3.03 14.85
C SER A 117 -20.57 4.14 14.23
N VAL A 118 -21.56 4.70 14.95
CA VAL A 118 -22.40 5.82 14.49
C VAL A 118 -21.62 7.09 14.19
N PHE A 119 -20.44 7.28 14.81
CA PHE A 119 -19.55 8.41 14.51
C PHE A 119 -18.53 8.10 13.41
N SER A 120 -18.39 6.82 13.02
CA SER A 120 -17.46 6.37 11.99
C SER A 120 -18.08 6.51 10.60
N THR A 121 -18.43 7.73 10.19
CA THR A 121 -18.97 8.01 8.86
C THR A 121 -17.86 8.17 7.81
N PHE A 122 -18.21 8.03 6.53
CA PHE A 122 -17.29 8.28 5.42
C PHE A 122 -16.66 9.67 5.50
N GLN A 123 -17.46 10.69 5.80
CA GLN A 123 -16.96 12.05 5.95
C GLN A 123 -16.02 12.21 7.16
N ALA A 124 -16.19 11.43 8.22
CA ALA A 124 -15.22 11.37 9.31
C ALA A 124 -13.90 10.71 8.83
N SER A 125 -13.96 9.60 8.08
CA SER A 125 -12.78 9.00 7.44
C SER A 125 -12.01 10.03 6.58
N VAL A 126 -12.72 10.76 5.71
CA VAL A 126 -12.14 11.81 4.84
C VAL A 126 -11.45 12.91 5.67
N LYS A 127 -12.07 13.37 6.76
CA LYS A 127 -11.48 14.36 7.68
C LYS A 127 -10.23 13.83 8.38
N THR A 128 -10.19 12.54 8.76
CA THR A 128 -8.99 11.95 9.37
C THR A 128 -7.83 11.88 8.37
N VAL A 129 -8.08 11.54 7.10
CA VAL A 129 -7.07 11.57 6.04
C VAL A 129 -6.54 12.99 5.84
N HIS A 130 -7.41 14.00 5.81
CA HIS A 130 -6.97 15.40 5.76
C HIS A 130 -6.05 15.75 6.94
N LYS A 131 -6.35 15.34 8.17
CA LYS A 131 -5.45 15.56 9.31
C LYS A 131 -4.08 14.93 9.12
N VAL A 132 -4.01 13.72 8.55
CA VAL A 132 -2.75 13.07 8.20
C VAL A 132 -1.98 13.86 7.14
N VAL A 133 -2.64 14.34 6.09
CA VAL A 133 -2.03 15.20 5.05
C VAL A 133 -1.46 16.47 5.67
N ARG A 134 -2.20 17.12 6.58
CA ARG A 134 -1.72 18.30 7.32
C ARG A 134 -0.49 18.00 8.18
N ALA A 135 -0.45 16.86 8.87
CA ALA A 135 0.69 16.45 9.68
C ALA A 135 1.96 16.19 8.82
N LEU A 136 1.79 15.61 7.62
CA LEU A 136 2.87 15.44 6.65
C LEU A 136 3.41 16.79 6.13
N ARG A 137 2.50 17.72 5.79
CA ARG A 137 2.87 19.05 5.26
C ARG A 137 3.45 20.00 6.30
N SER A 138 3.07 19.86 7.57
CA SER A 138 3.59 20.70 8.65
C SER A 138 4.93 20.23 9.19
N GLY A 139 5.32 18.98 8.91
CA GLY A 139 6.49 18.37 9.52
C GLY A 139 6.25 17.83 10.94
N GLN A 140 4.99 17.76 11.39
CA GLN A 140 4.63 17.26 12.72
C GLN A 140 5.14 15.83 12.98
N LEU A 141 5.33 15.04 11.91
CA LEU A 141 5.85 13.68 11.99
C LEU A 141 7.39 13.60 11.94
N GLY A 142 8.08 14.73 12.10
CA GLY A 142 9.54 14.85 12.11
C GLY A 142 10.19 15.07 10.74
N HIS A 143 9.40 15.08 9.65
CA HIS A 143 9.86 15.45 8.31
C HIS A 143 8.77 16.20 7.57
N LYS A 144 9.13 17.31 6.93
CA LYS A 144 8.21 18.15 6.16
C LYS A 144 8.27 17.76 4.69
N PHE A 145 7.11 17.45 4.11
CA PHE A 145 7.00 17.12 2.69
C PHE A 145 6.41 18.28 1.88
N SER A 146 7.07 18.60 0.77
CA SER A 146 6.60 19.63 -0.17
C SER A 146 5.44 19.12 -1.02
N LYS A 147 5.47 17.82 -1.36
CA LYS A 147 4.43 17.15 -2.12
C LYS A 147 3.86 15.95 -1.37
N VAL A 148 2.53 15.81 -1.38
CA VAL A 148 1.77 14.69 -0.86
C VAL A 148 0.94 14.08 -1.98
N VAL A 149 1.26 12.84 -2.34
CA VAL A 149 0.49 12.01 -3.28
C VAL A 149 -0.44 11.11 -2.49
N GLY A 150 -1.75 11.14 -2.76
CA GLY A 150 -2.69 10.17 -2.21
C GLY A 150 -2.67 8.89 -3.05
N VAL A 151 -2.38 7.75 -2.44
CA VAL A 151 -2.44 6.44 -3.09
C VAL A 151 -3.47 5.60 -2.36
N GLY A 152 -4.51 5.17 -3.06
CA GLY A 152 -5.67 4.53 -2.46
C GLY A 152 -6.02 3.22 -3.14
N HIS A 153 -6.57 2.28 -2.37
CA HIS A 153 -7.19 1.07 -2.89
C HIS A 153 -8.66 0.99 -2.51
N SER A 154 -9.54 0.70 -3.47
CA SER A 154 -10.97 0.50 -3.25
C SER A 154 -11.59 1.68 -2.47
N LEU A 155 -12.19 1.45 -1.30
CA LEU A 155 -12.69 2.52 -0.43
C LEU A 155 -11.63 3.59 -0.11
N GLY A 156 -10.37 3.19 0.05
CA GLY A 156 -9.25 4.12 0.23
C GLY A 156 -9.07 5.07 -0.95
N SER A 157 -9.28 4.61 -2.19
CA SER A 157 -9.29 5.48 -3.40
C SER A 157 -10.41 6.51 -3.34
N LEU A 158 -11.60 6.10 -2.90
CA LEU A 158 -12.73 7.01 -2.72
C LEU A 158 -12.40 8.06 -1.65
N THR A 159 -11.86 7.63 -0.50
CA THR A 159 -11.47 8.52 0.60
C THR A 159 -10.43 9.56 0.18
N ILE A 160 -9.33 9.17 -0.49
CA ILE A 160 -8.31 10.15 -0.93
C ILE A 160 -8.84 11.09 -2.02
N SER A 161 -9.73 10.61 -2.88
CA SER A 161 -10.33 11.43 -3.95
C SER A 161 -11.28 12.47 -3.35
N SER A 162 -12.11 12.08 -2.39
CA SER A 162 -12.98 13.00 -1.65
C SER A 162 -12.18 14.01 -0.83
N ALA A 163 -11.10 13.58 -0.16
CA ALA A 163 -10.21 14.48 0.58
C ALA A 163 -9.55 15.50 -0.35
N ALA A 164 -8.99 15.06 -1.48
CA ALA A 164 -8.40 15.95 -2.48
C ALA A 164 -9.44 16.93 -3.04
N GLY A 165 -10.66 16.46 -3.31
CA GLY A 165 -11.78 17.26 -3.78
C GLY A 165 -12.19 18.37 -2.79
N GLN A 166 -12.25 18.05 -1.50
CA GLN A 166 -12.74 18.95 -0.45
C GLN A 166 -11.67 19.91 0.09
N PHE A 167 -10.45 19.43 0.34
CA PHE A 167 -9.44 20.18 1.07
C PHE A 167 -8.32 20.75 0.20
N LYS A 168 -8.20 20.29 -1.05
CA LYS A 168 -7.21 20.79 -2.04
C LYS A 168 -5.76 20.76 -1.53
N ASP A 169 -5.43 19.81 -0.66
CA ASP A 169 -4.11 19.67 -0.03
C ASP A 169 -3.38 18.38 -0.43
N ILE A 170 -3.86 17.66 -1.44
CA ILE A 170 -3.19 16.51 -2.07
C ILE A 170 -2.79 16.92 -3.49
N ASP A 171 -1.51 16.72 -3.86
CA ASP A 171 -0.95 17.21 -5.13
C ASP A 171 -1.20 16.27 -6.30
N ALA A 172 -1.38 14.97 -6.04
CA ALA A 172 -1.68 13.96 -7.04
C ALA A 172 -2.41 12.77 -6.42
N LEU A 173 -3.16 12.03 -7.25
CA LEU A 173 -3.90 10.84 -6.84
C LEU A 173 -3.47 9.63 -7.67
N VAL A 174 -3.33 8.49 -7.00
CA VAL A 174 -3.24 7.16 -7.60
C VAL A 174 -4.37 6.32 -7.02
N THR A 175 -5.34 5.94 -7.87
CA THR A 175 -6.49 5.14 -7.45
C THR A 175 -6.39 3.74 -8.04
N THR A 176 -6.75 2.72 -7.25
CA THR A 176 -6.63 1.32 -7.63
C THR A 176 -7.87 0.55 -7.18
N GLY A 177 -8.37 -0.38 -8.00
CA GLY A 177 -9.61 -1.11 -7.69
C GLY A 177 -10.81 -0.18 -7.49
N PHE A 178 -10.84 0.92 -8.25
CA PHE A 178 -11.81 2.01 -8.12
C PHE A 178 -12.38 2.38 -9.48
N THR A 179 -13.66 2.72 -9.51
CA THR A 179 -14.38 3.22 -10.69
C THR A 179 -15.17 4.47 -10.27
N HIS A 180 -15.28 5.43 -11.18
CA HIS A 180 -15.99 6.69 -10.96
C HIS A 180 -17.52 6.51 -10.89
N THR A 181 -18.03 5.37 -11.34
CA THR A 181 -19.41 4.94 -11.12
C THR A 181 -19.40 3.72 -10.20
N ILE A 182 -19.99 3.87 -9.01
CA ILE A 182 -20.35 2.74 -8.17
C ILE A 182 -21.81 2.44 -8.53
N GLU A 183 -22.08 1.25 -9.03
CA GLU A 183 -23.46 0.79 -9.23
C GLU A 183 -24.16 0.78 -7.86
N VAL A 184 -24.94 1.83 -7.59
CA VAL A 184 -25.54 2.13 -6.27
C VAL A 184 -26.43 0.97 -5.79
N ALA A 185 -27.07 0.25 -6.71
CA ALA A 185 -27.95 -0.87 -6.40
C ALA A 185 -27.22 -2.21 -6.14
N GLY A 186 -25.95 -2.37 -6.55
CA GLY A 186 -25.30 -3.69 -6.56
C GLY A 186 -23.92 -3.75 -5.89
N GLY A 187 -23.11 -2.68 -5.97
CA GLY A 187 -21.74 -2.65 -5.47
C GLY A 187 -21.65 -2.77 -3.94
N PRO A 188 -22.28 -1.84 -3.18
CA PRO A 188 -22.29 -1.89 -1.73
C PRO A 188 -22.93 -3.17 -1.18
N ILE A 189 -24.01 -3.66 -1.81
CA ILE A 189 -24.68 -4.90 -1.41
C ILE A 189 -23.73 -6.11 -1.53
N LYS A 190 -22.97 -6.22 -2.62
CA LYS A 190 -21.98 -7.30 -2.81
C LYS A 190 -20.84 -7.21 -1.79
N VAL A 191 -20.41 -6.01 -1.41
CA VAL A 191 -19.40 -5.83 -0.36
C VAL A 191 -19.98 -6.21 0.99
N ILE A 192 -21.16 -5.70 1.35
CA ILE A 192 -21.84 -6.00 2.62
C ILE A 192 -22.09 -7.50 2.75
N GLY A 193 -22.58 -8.16 1.70
CA GLY A 193 -22.85 -9.61 1.69
C GLY A 193 -21.60 -10.49 1.83
N ARG A 194 -20.39 -9.94 1.75
CA ARG A 194 -19.13 -10.64 1.99
C ARG A 194 -18.54 -10.37 3.38
N ASN A 195 -19.25 -9.59 4.20
CA ASN A 195 -18.83 -9.23 5.54
C ASN A 195 -19.87 -9.69 6.57
N TYR A 196 -19.44 -9.81 7.81
CA TYR A 196 -20.28 -10.13 8.96
C TYR A 196 -19.79 -9.38 10.19
N SER A 197 -20.62 -9.30 11.22
CA SER A 197 -20.26 -8.58 12.43
C SER A 197 -19.00 -9.14 13.06
N ALA A 198 -18.03 -8.27 13.35
CA ALA A 198 -16.72 -8.64 13.87
C ALA A 198 -16.83 -9.33 15.24
N ILE A 199 -17.89 -9.07 16.00
CA ILE A 199 -18.12 -9.72 17.31
C ILE A 199 -18.29 -11.25 17.19
N PHE A 200 -18.64 -11.76 16.00
CA PHE A 200 -18.76 -13.19 15.71
C PHE A 200 -17.50 -13.78 15.07
N ASP A 201 -16.47 -12.97 14.81
CA ASP A 201 -15.18 -13.45 14.33
C ASP A 201 -14.27 -13.77 15.52
N PRO A 202 -13.68 -14.97 15.61
CA PRO A 202 -12.76 -15.33 16.69
C PRO A 202 -11.60 -14.34 16.88
N LYS A 203 -11.15 -13.68 15.80
CA LYS A 203 -10.06 -12.68 15.85
C LYS A 203 -10.46 -11.41 16.60
N PHE A 204 -11.74 -11.05 16.59
CA PHE A 204 -12.24 -9.81 17.20
C PHE A 204 -13.23 -10.07 18.34
N ALA A 205 -13.45 -11.33 18.72
CA ALA A 205 -14.20 -11.71 19.90
C ALA A 205 -13.59 -11.03 21.14
N GLY A 206 -14.45 -10.40 21.95
CA GLY A 206 -14.01 -9.67 23.15
C GLY A 206 -13.32 -8.32 22.89
N SER A 207 -13.27 -7.82 21.65
CA SER A 207 -12.70 -6.49 21.33
C SER A 207 -13.47 -5.29 21.89
N GLY A 208 -14.69 -5.51 22.39
CA GLY A 208 -15.59 -4.44 22.85
C GLY A 208 -16.19 -3.60 21.72
N LEU A 209 -16.01 -3.99 20.46
CA LEU A 209 -16.59 -3.32 19.32
C LEU A 209 -18.11 -3.53 19.26
N ASP A 210 -18.82 -2.48 18.85
CA ASP A 210 -20.27 -2.57 18.66
C ASP A 210 -20.64 -3.37 17.39
N PRO A 211 -21.87 -3.90 17.27
CA PRO A 211 -22.23 -4.84 16.20
C PRO A 211 -22.11 -4.32 14.77
N LEU A 212 -22.01 -3.00 14.56
CA LEU A 212 -21.83 -2.41 13.23
C LEU A 212 -20.37 -2.38 12.77
N TYR A 213 -19.42 -2.79 13.62
CA TYR A 213 -18.10 -3.20 13.15
C TYR A 213 -18.20 -4.56 12.48
N VAL A 214 -17.69 -4.64 11.25
CA VAL A 214 -17.71 -5.84 10.43
C VAL A 214 -16.31 -6.21 9.98
N THR A 215 -16.13 -7.47 9.63
CA THR A 215 -14.96 -8.01 8.94
C THR A 215 -15.38 -8.99 7.85
N SER A 216 -14.44 -9.39 7.01
CA SER A 216 -14.71 -10.31 5.90
C SER A 216 -15.03 -11.71 6.40
N ILE A 217 -16.02 -12.36 5.77
CA ILE A 217 -16.37 -13.76 6.03
C ILE A 217 -15.14 -14.65 5.80
N PRO A 218 -14.84 -15.62 6.69
CA PRO A 218 -13.69 -16.50 6.52
C PRO A 218 -13.60 -17.14 5.14
N GLY A 219 -12.43 -17.01 4.49
CA GLY A 219 -12.17 -17.60 3.18
C GLY A 219 -12.79 -16.85 1.99
N SER A 220 -13.42 -15.70 2.22
CA SER A 220 -14.00 -14.87 1.16
C SER A 220 -12.96 -13.98 0.45
N ARG A 221 -11.78 -13.75 1.05
CA ARG A 221 -10.70 -12.91 0.48
C ARG A 221 -10.18 -13.39 -0.86
N LYS A 222 -10.19 -14.72 -1.10
CA LYS A 222 -9.83 -15.32 -2.39
C LYS A 222 -10.61 -14.75 -3.58
N ASN A 223 -11.80 -14.19 -3.34
CA ASN A 223 -12.64 -13.58 -4.37
C ASN A 223 -12.08 -12.25 -4.91
N PHE A 224 -11.02 -11.70 -4.32
CA PHE A 224 -10.32 -10.51 -4.81
C PHE A 224 -9.12 -10.83 -5.71
N TYR A 225 -8.82 -12.12 -5.90
CA TYR A 225 -7.63 -12.56 -6.61
C TYR A 225 -7.98 -13.34 -7.88
N ASN A 226 -7.12 -13.21 -8.89
CA ASN A 226 -7.16 -14.10 -10.04
C ASN A 226 -6.41 -15.39 -9.69
N ALA A 227 -7.14 -16.50 -9.63
CA ALA A 227 -6.60 -17.79 -9.23
C ALA A 227 -5.47 -18.30 -10.15
N ALA A 228 -5.38 -17.82 -11.39
CA ALA A 228 -4.36 -18.27 -12.34
C ALA A 228 -2.97 -17.70 -12.06
N ASN A 229 -2.84 -16.62 -11.27
CA ASN A 229 -1.55 -15.95 -11.07
C ASN A 229 -1.26 -15.49 -9.63
N VAL A 230 -2.19 -15.70 -8.70
CA VAL A 230 -1.98 -15.36 -7.29
C VAL A 230 -1.09 -16.39 -6.60
N ASP A 231 -0.10 -15.93 -5.82
CA ASP A 231 0.60 -16.78 -4.86
C ASP A 231 -0.39 -17.15 -3.74
N PRO A 232 -0.75 -18.43 -3.54
CA PRO A 232 -1.73 -18.83 -2.53
C PRO A 232 -1.41 -18.35 -1.12
N GLU A 233 -0.13 -18.15 -0.80
CA GLU A 233 0.30 -17.61 0.50
C GLU A 233 -0.22 -16.17 0.71
N ILE A 234 -0.33 -15.38 -0.36
CA ILE A 234 -0.91 -14.02 -0.28
C ILE A 234 -2.38 -14.06 0.12
N ILE A 235 -3.16 -15.04 -0.35
CA ILE A 235 -4.56 -15.18 0.04
C ILE A 235 -4.66 -15.54 1.53
N ALA A 236 -3.81 -16.47 1.99
CA ALA A 236 -3.78 -16.88 3.39
C ALA A 236 -3.36 -15.72 4.30
N LEU A 237 -2.36 -14.94 3.89
CA LEU A 237 -1.89 -13.77 4.62
C LEU A 237 -2.92 -12.64 4.61
N ASP A 238 -3.61 -12.37 3.50
CA ASP A 238 -4.70 -11.39 3.45
C ASP A 238 -5.83 -11.75 4.42
N GLU A 239 -6.27 -13.01 4.42
CA GLU A 239 -7.26 -13.49 5.40
C GLU A 239 -6.75 -13.36 6.85
N LYS A 240 -5.48 -13.73 7.10
CA LYS A 240 -4.85 -13.60 8.42
C LYS A 240 -4.77 -12.14 8.87
N HIS A 241 -4.48 -11.22 7.95
CA HIS A 241 -4.28 -9.79 8.22
C HIS A 241 -5.56 -8.96 8.14
N LYS A 242 -6.72 -9.56 7.84
CA LYS A 242 -8.01 -8.85 7.86
C LYS A 242 -8.20 -8.03 9.14
N THR A 243 -8.83 -6.88 9.01
CA THR A 243 -9.19 -6.01 10.15
C THR A 243 -10.69 -5.73 10.15
N THR A 244 -11.14 -4.94 11.11
CA THR A 244 -12.50 -4.40 11.19
C THR A 244 -12.66 -3.10 10.42
N LYS A 245 -13.88 -2.78 10.05
CA LYS A 245 -14.34 -1.45 9.62
C LYS A 245 -15.84 -1.32 9.92
N THR A 246 -16.42 -0.13 9.91
CA THR A 246 -17.84 0.03 10.25
C THR A 246 -18.72 -0.02 9.00
N LEU A 247 -19.89 -0.64 9.11
CA LEU A 247 -20.91 -0.59 8.08
C LEU A 247 -21.33 0.87 7.78
N VAL A 248 -21.37 1.71 8.81
CA VAL A 248 -21.68 3.15 8.73
C VAL A 248 -20.74 3.88 7.77
N ASP A 249 -19.44 3.59 7.83
CA ASP A 249 -18.43 4.21 6.95
C ASP A 249 -18.68 3.83 5.49
N LEU A 250 -19.03 2.57 5.23
CA LEU A 250 -19.32 2.11 3.88
C LEU A 250 -20.61 2.72 3.31
N VAL A 251 -21.71 2.67 4.06
CA VAL A 251 -23.03 3.12 3.56
C VAL A 251 -23.17 4.63 3.44
N THR A 252 -22.38 5.40 4.19
CA THR A 252 -22.38 6.87 4.10
C THR A 252 -21.40 7.41 3.05
N GLY A 253 -20.61 6.54 2.43
CA GLY A 253 -19.72 6.87 1.31
C GLY A 253 -20.21 6.35 -0.04
N ALA A 254 -21.17 5.42 -0.04
CA ALA A 254 -21.78 4.83 -1.23
C ALA A 254 -22.90 5.69 -1.82
#